data_AF-A0A1X0RD21-F1
#
_entry.id   AF-A0A1X0RD21-F1
#
_cell.length_a   1.000
_cell.length_b   1.000
_cell.length_c   1.000
_cell.angle_alpha   90.00
_cell.angle_beta   90.00
_cell.angle_gamma   90.00
#
_symmetry.space_group_name_H-M   'P 1'
#
loop_
_entity.id
_entity.type
_entity.pdbx_description
1 polymer ?
#
loop_
_entity_poly.entity_id
_entity_poly.type
_entity_poly.pdbx_seq_one_letter_code
_entity_poly.pdbx_strand_id
1 'polypeptide(L)'
;MDLQSITTEEFGELWVNYEIEVKKKVQCSIQQCDKLAEKLSKSWSIDIVQVIGQEFIAFDPYQPAVLIHVYLMPLDQQFELTIRAKNDVNEITQFLSKRNIK
;
A
#
# COMPACT_ATOMS: atom_id res chain seq x y z
N MET A 1 -19.08 -5.35 11.58
CA MET A 1 -18.70 -4.31 10.62
C MET A 1 -18.17 -5.05 9.43
N ASP A 2 -18.91 -5.02 8.31
CA ASP A 2 -18.52 -5.69 7.08
C ASP A 2 -17.18 -5.15 6.59
N LEU A 3 -16.18 -6.02 6.51
CA LEU A 3 -14.89 -5.74 5.88
C LEU A 3 -15.19 -5.58 4.39
N GLN A 4 -15.23 -4.33 3.91
CA GLN A 4 -15.34 -4.06 2.48
C GLN A 4 -14.04 -4.47 1.80
N SER A 5 -13.97 -5.70 1.31
CA SER A 5 -12.98 -6.08 0.29
C SER A 5 -13.30 -5.33 -1.00
N ILE A 6 -12.35 -4.58 -1.54
CA ILE A 6 -12.47 -3.95 -2.86
C ILE A 6 -11.87 -4.86 -3.94
N THR A 7 -12.44 -4.85 -5.15
CA THR A 7 -11.87 -5.57 -6.30
C THR A 7 -10.70 -4.81 -6.93
N THR A 8 -9.95 -5.48 -7.81
CA THR A 8 -8.90 -4.82 -8.61
C THR A 8 -9.48 -3.71 -9.48
N GLU A 9 -10.66 -3.90 -10.08
CA GLU A 9 -11.30 -2.86 -10.89
C GLU A 9 -11.66 -1.63 -10.05
N GLU A 10 -12.29 -1.84 -8.90
CA GLU A 10 -12.63 -0.75 -7.96
C GLU A 10 -11.38 -0.03 -7.46
N PHE A 11 -10.32 -0.78 -7.12
CA PHE A 11 -9.03 -0.20 -6.76
C PHE A 11 -8.49 0.67 -7.89
N GLY A 12 -8.53 0.20 -9.14
CA GLY A 12 -8.05 0.93 -10.30
C GLY A 12 -8.81 2.24 -10.52
N GLU A 13 -10.13 2.22 -10.40
CA GLU A 13 -10.95 3.43 -10.49
C GLU A 13 -10.61 4.44 -9.39
N LEU A 14 -10.52 3.99 -8.13
CA LEU A 14 -10.16 4.87 -7.02
C LEU A 14 -8.73 5.41 -7.17
N TRP A 15 -7.80 4.58 -7.63
CA TRP A 15 -6.40 4.96 -7.82
C TRP A 15 -6.24 6.10 -8.81
N VAL A 16 -6.98 6.08 -9.91
CA VAL A 16 -6.97 7.16 -10.92
C VAL A 16 -7.61 8.44 -10.38
N ASN A 17 -8.66 8.31 -9.55
CA ASN A 17 -9.39 9.44 -9.01
C ASN A 17 -8.71 10.12 -7.80
N TYR A 18 -7.77 9.45 -7.13
CA TYR A 18 -7.09 10.00 -5.96
C TYR A 18 -5.97 10.93 -6.39
N GLU A 19 -6.13 12.23 -6.09
CA GLU A 19 -5.23 13.29 -6.57
C GLU A 19 -3.95 13.40 -5.76
N ILE A 20 -3.97 13.00 -4.49
CA ILE A 20 -2.82 13.12 -3.60
C ILE A 20 -1.99 11.84 -3.66
N GLU A 21 -0.71 11.99 -3.95
CA GLU A 21 0.26 10.90 -4.02
C GLU A 21 1.48 11.19 -3.15
N VAL A 22 1.92 10.20 -2.39
CA VAL A 22 3.20 10.20 -1.69
C VAL A 22 3.97 8.94 -2.06
N LYS A 23 5.23 9.12 -2.45
CA LYS A 23 6.17 8.04 -2.74
C LYS A 23 7.30 7.99 -1.73
N LYS A 24 7.63 6.79 -1.29
CA LYS A 24 8.71 6.53 -0.33
C LYS A 24 9.49 5.30 -0.76
N LYS A 25 10.81 5.32 -0.59
CA LYS A 25 11.65 4.13 -0.73
C LYS A 25 12.02 3.64 0.66
N VAL A 26 11.80 2.35 0.90
CA VAL A 26 12.01 1.72 2.20
C VAL A 26 12.97 0.56 2.04
N GLN A 27 14.00 0.53 2.89
CA GLN A 27 14.96 -0.58 2.94
C GLN A 27 14.27 -1.86 3.39
N CYS A 28 14.53 -2.96 2.67
CA CYS A 28 13.92 -4.26 2.93
C CYS A 28 14.81 -5.40 2.44
N SER A 29 15.06 -6.37 3.32
CA SER A 29 15.84 -7.57 2.99
C SER A 29 15.03 -8.67 2.27
N ILE A 30 13.73 -8.45 2.03
CA ILE A 30 12.85 -9.43 1.38
C ILE A 30 13.01 -9.33 -0.14
N GLN A 31 13.25 -10.46 -0.79
CA GLN A 31 13.45 -10.53 -2.24
C GLN A 31 12.24 -11.07 -3.02
N GLN A 32 11.21 -11.54 -2.32
CA GLN A 32 9.99 -12.12 -2.91
C GLN A 32 8.79 -11.24 -2.55
N CYS A 33 8.04 -10.78 -3.56
CA CYS A 33 6.96 -9.82 -3.39
C CYS A 33 5.79 -10.40 -2.58
N ASP A 34 5.44 -11.66 -2.84
CA ASP A 34 4.48 -12.47 -2.10
C ASP A 34 4.80 -12.54 -0.59
N LYS A 35 6.07 -12.75 -0.23
CA LYS A 35 6.51 -12.69 1.18
C LYS A 35 6.48 -11.28 1.76
N LEU A 36 6.76 -10.27 0.95
CA LEU A 36 6.68 -8.88 1.37
C LEU A 36 5.22 -8.52 1.66
N ALA A 37 4.30 -8.86 0.75
CA ALA A 37 2.87 -8.65 0.89
C ALA A 37 2.32 -9.32 2.16
N GLU A 38 2.68 -10.58 2.43
CA GLU A 38 2.26 -11.27 3.65
C GLU A 38 2.78 -10.61 4.93
N LYS A 39 4.03 -10.12 4.91
CA LYS A 39 4.61 -9.43 6.07
C LYS A 39 3.94 -8.07 6.30
N LEU A 40 3.75 -7.30 5.23
CA LEU A 40 3.17 -5.97 5.30
C LEU A 40 1.67 -6.03 5.63
N SER A 41 0.92 -7.01 5.11
CA SER A 41 -0.49 -7.19 5.47
C SER A 41 -0.68 -7.35 6.98
N LYS A 42 0.13 -8.19 7.61
CA LYS A 42 0.12 -8.41 9.07
C LYS A 42 0.63 -7.19 9.83
N SER A 43 1.78 -6.66 9.44
CA SER A 43 2.44 -5.58 10.20
C SER A 43 1.72 -4.24 10.09
N TRP A 44 1.06 -3.99 8.97
CA TRP A 44 0.39 -2.73 8.67
C TRP A 44 -1.13 -2.86 8.75
N SER A 45 -1.68 -4.05 9.02
CA SER A 45 -3.12 -4.30 9.05
C SER A 45 -3.80 -3.83 7.75
N ILE A 46 -3.23 -4.22 6.61
CA ILE A 46 -3.73 -3.89 5.28
C ILE A 46 -4.19 -5.17 4.58
N ASP A 47 -5.20 -5.03 3.74
CA ASP A 47 -5.70 -6.14 2.93
C ASP A 47 -5.10 -6.07 1.53
N ILE A 48 -4.51 -7.17 1.10
CA ILE A 48 -3.92 -7.30 -0.24
C ILE A 48 -5.05 -7.55 -1.23
N VAL A 49 -5.19 -6.65 -2.21
CA VAL A 49 -6.16 -6.80 -3.30
C VAL A 49 -5.60 -7.77 -4.33
N GLN A 50 -4.35 -7.54 -4.76
CA GLN A 50 -3.71 -8.35 -5.78
C GLN A 50 -2.18 -8.24 -5.71
N VAL A 51 -1.49 -9.36 -5.98
CA VAL A 51 -0.05 -9.42 -6.23
C VAL A 51 0.19 -9.65 -7.73
N ILE A 52 1.04 -8.83 -8.34
CA ILE A 52 1.33 -8.82 -9.77
C ILE A 52 2.85 -8.82 -9.96
N GLY A 53 3.45 -10.00 -10.13
CA GLY A 53 4.90 -10.11 -10.30
C GLY A 53 5.67 -9.56 -9.09
N GLN A 54 6.35 -8.42 -9.25
CA GLN A 54 7.14 -7.77 -8.21
C GLN A 54 6.41 -6.63 -7.48
N GLU A 55 5.13 -6.44 -7.75
CA GLU A 55 4.30 -5.43 -7.09
C GLU A 55 3.05 -6.03 -6.49
N PHE A 56 2.44 -5.28 -5.58
CA PHE A 56 1.11 -5.57 -5.09
C PHE A 56 0.34 -4.28 -4.80
N ILE A 57 -0.98 -4.41 -4.88
CA ILE A 57 -1.93 -3.37 -4.48
C ILE A 57 -2.68 -3.82 -3.24
N ALA A 58 -2.92 -2.87 -2.34
CA ALA A 58 -3.54 -3.10 -1.06
C ALA A 58 -4.29 -1.86 -0.59
N PHE A 59 -5.16 -2.03 0.39
CA PHE A 59 -5.86 -0.93 1.04
C PHE A 59 -5.91 -1.14 2.55
N ASP A 60 -6.16 -0.07 3.29
CA ASP A 60 -6.39 -0.16 4.73
C ASP A 60 -7.90 -0.37 4.98
N PRO A 61 -8.35 -1.54 5.46
CA PRO A 61 -9.78 -1.80 5.70
C PRO A 61 -10.37 -0.94 6.82
N TYR A 62 -9.53 -0.33 7.67
CA TYR A 62 -9.94 0.58 8.72
C TYR A 62 -9.85 2.06 8.30
N GLN A 63 -9.18 2.34 7.19
CA GLN A 63 -9.01 3.67 6.61
C GLN A 63 -9.14 3.60 5.07
N PRO A 64 -10.35 3.37 4.53
CA PRO A 64 -10.57 3.14 3.10
C PRO A 64 -10.24 4.36 2.22
N ALA A 65 -9.97 5.51 2.84
CA ALA A 65 -9.51 6.71 2.17
C ALA A 65 -8.07 6.61 1.62
N VAL A 66 -7.33 5.54 1.95
CA VAL A 66 -5.93 5.36 1.56
C VAL A 66 -5.75 4.10 0.72
N LEU A 67 -5.15 4.28 -0.46
CA LEU A 67 -4.74 3.19 -1.35
C LEU A 67 -3.22 3.02 -1.32
N ILE A 68 -2.78 1.78 -1.43
CA ILE A 68 -1.39 1.40 -1.26
C ILE A 68 -0.96 0.60 -2.48
N HIS A 69 0.14 1.01 -3.08
CA HIS A 69 0.87 0.26 -4.07
C HIS A 69 2.31 0.07 -3.58
N VAL A 70 2.82 -1.14 -3.73
CA VAL A 70 4.18 -1.47 -3.36
C VAL A 70 4.86 -2.14 -4.54
N TYR A 71 6.02 -1.63 -4.92
CA TYR A 71 6.89 -2.21 -5.94
C TYR A 71 8.21 -2.65 -5.30
N LEU A 72 8.50 -3.96 -5.34
CA LEU A 72 9.72 -4.52 -4.79
C LEU A 72 10.90 -4.34 -5.76
N MET A 73 12.01 -3.81 -5.25
CA MET A 73 13.29 -3.65 -5.95
C MET A 73 14.34 -4.56 -5.29
N PRO A 74 14.36 -5.87 -5.63
CA PRO A 74 15.17 -6.85 -4.90
C PRO A 74 16.68 -6.63 -5.06
N LEU A 75 17.12 -6.05 -6.18
CA LEU A 75 18.53 -5.74 -6.43
C LEU A 75 19.05 -4.63 -5.49
N ASP A 76 18.20 -3.65 -5.21
CA ASP A 76 18.52 -2.50 -4.35
C ASP A 76 18.20 -2.76 -2.86
N GLN A 77 17.71 -3.96 -2.53
CA GLN A 77 17.22 -4.35 -1.20
C GLN A 77 16.22 -3.34 -0.63
N GLN A 78 15.30 -2.90 -1.49
CA GLN A 78 14.33 -1.86 -1.17
C GLN A 78 12.96 -2.20 -1.76
N PHE A 79 11.93 -1.55 -1.28
CA PHE A 79 10.67 -1.42 -2.01
C PHE A 79 10.27 0.05 -2.12
N GLU A 80 9.59 0.39 -3.20
CA GLU A 80 8.92 1.66 -3.38
C GLU A 80 7.48 1.51 -2.90
N LEU A 81 7.08 2.41 -2.02
CA LEU A 81 5.75 2.52 -1.46
C LEU A 81 5.11 3.77 -2.07
N THR A 82 4.04 3.58 -2.82
CA THR A 82 3.18 4.65 -3.30
C THR A 82 1.89 4.60 -2.51
N ILE A 83 1.55 5.71 -1.86
CA ILE A 83 0.30 5.87 -1.14
C ILE A 83 -0.49 6.97 -1.81
N ARG A 84 -1.76 6.69 -2.09
CA ARG A 84 -2.69 7.71 -2.59
C ARG A 84 -3.84 7.92 -1.63
N ALA A 85 -4.30 9.16 -1.56
CA ALA A 85 -5.47 9.56 -0.79
C ALA A 85 -6.37 10.47 -1.62
N LYS A 86 -7.67 10.49 -1.29
CA LYS A 86 -8.66 11.19 -2.10
C LYS A 86 -8.48 12.70 -2.03
N ASN A 87 -8.46 13.26 -0.81
CA ASN A 87 -8.60 14.70 -0.59
C ASN A 87 -7.64 15.29 0.46
N ASP A 88 -7.04 14.48 1.34
CA ASP A 88 -6.23 15.01 2.43
C ASP A 88 -4.89 14.26 2.62
N VAL A 89 -3.79 15.00 2.55
CA VAL A 89 -2.44 14.49 2.84
C VAL A 89 -2.29 14.03 4.30
N ASN A 90 -3.15 14.50 5.19
CA ASN A 90 -3.19 14.05 6.57
C ASN A 90 -3.59 12.57 6.68
N GLU A 91 -4.40 12.03 5.75
CA GLU A 91 -4.77 10.62 5.73
C GLU A 91 -3.53 9.74 5.50
N ILE A 92 -2.69 10.14 4.54
CA ILE A 92 -1.40 9.51 4.27
C ILE A 92 -0.46 9.69 5.46
N THR A 93 -0.39 10.89 6.04
CA THR A 93 0.50 11.19 7.17
C THR A 93 0.14 10.35 8.40
N GLN A 94 -1.15 10.17 8.68
CA GLN A 94 -1.64 9.28 9.74
C GLN A 94 -1.30 7.82 9.45
N PHE A 95 -1.49 7.37 8.21
CA PHE A 95 -1.13 6.02 7.79
C PHE A 95 0.36 5.72 8.04
N LEU A 96 1.24 6.64 7.61
CA LEU A 96 2.69 6.52 7.77
C LEU A 96 3.14 6.61 9.24
N SER A 97 2.58 7.54 10.01
CA SER A 97 2.94 7.76 11.41
C SER A 97 2.62 6.55 12.29
N LYS A 98 1.50 5.88 12.06
CA LYS A 98 1.13 4.65 12.78
C LYS A 98 2.11 3.49 12.53
N ARG A 99 2.87 3.54 11.42
CA ARG A 99 3.68 2.43 10.92
C ARG A 99 5.19 2.71 11.00
N ASN A 100 5.59 3.82 11.65
CA ASN A 100 6.97 4.26 11.81
C ASN A 100 7.76 4.35 10.49
N ILE A 101 7.06 4.64 9.39
CA ILE A 101 7.67 4.84 8.07
C ILE A 101 8.11 6.31 8.02
N LYS A 102 9.42 6.57 8.14
CA LYS A 102 10.01 7.92 8.07
C LYS A 102 10.38 8.28 6.63
#